data_AF-A0A0D2MM03-F1
#
_entry.id   AF-A0A0D2MM03-F1
#
_cell.length_a   1.000
_cell.length_b   1.000
_cell.length_c   1.000
_cell.angle_alpha   90.00
_cell.angle_beta   90.00
_cell.angle_gamma   90.00
#
_symmetry.space_group_name_H-M   'P 1'
#
loop_
_entity.id
_entity.type
_entity.pdbx_description
1 polymer ?
#
loop_
_entity_poly.entity_id
_entity_poly.type
_entity_poly.pdbx_seq_one_letter_code
_entity_poly.pdbx_strand_id
1 'polypeptide(L)' 'MLDELKLPADRASAGFPDHPHRGFETCSIMLSGRMEHADSMGNKGVIGPGGVQWMTAGRGVVHSEMPVVEEGLLHGFQLW' A
#
# COMPACT_ATOMS: atom_id res chain seq x y z
N MET A 1 -1.45 10.46 10.45
CA MET A 1 -0.21 9.67 10.56
C MET A 1 0.54 9.77 9.23
N LEU A 2 1.87 9.77 9.25
CA LEU A 2 2.70 9.77 8.05
C LEU A 2 3.83 8.78 8.27
N ASP A 3 3.89 7.77 7.41
CA ASP A 3 4.95 6.76 7.40
C ASP A 3 5.73 6.82 6.09
N GLU A 4 7.05 6.61 6.17
CA GLU A 4 7.92 6.36 5.03
C GLU A 4 8.18 4.85 4.95
N LEU A 5 7.75 4.21 3.87
CA LEU A 5 8.08 2.83 3.57
C LEU A 5 9.31 2.81 2.68
N LYS A 6 10.46 2.40 3.22
CA LYS A 6 11.72 2.34 2.46
C LYS A 6 12.49 1.07 2.79
N LEU A 7 12.39 0.07 1.91
CA LEU A 7 12.99 -1.24 2.11
C LEU A 7 13.64 -1.75 0.82
N PRO A 8 14.80 -2.42 0.91
CA PRO A 8 15.33 -3.18 -0.23
C PRO A 8 14.37 -4.33 -0.57
N ALA A 9 14.31 -4.71 -1.85
CA ALA A 9 13.31 -5.66 -2.36
C ALA A 9 13.35 -7.02 -1.64
N ASP A 10 14.54 -7.51 -1.29
CA ASP A 10 14.75 -8.78 -0.56
C ASP A 10 14.14 -8.79 0.85
N ARG A 11 13.85 -7.61 1.41
CA ARG A 11 13.20 -7.42 2.72
C ARG A 11 11.77 -6.92 2.64
N ALA A 12 11.28 -6.63 1.43
CA ALA A 12 9.95 -6.07 1.23
C ALA A 12 8.85 -7.15 1.20
N SER A 13 9.19 -8.43 1.05
CA SER A 13 8.23 -9.52 0.81
C SER A 13 7.14 -9.71 1.86
N ALA A 14 7.31 -9.20 3.08
CA ALA A 14 6.33 -9.32 4.16
C ALA A 14 5.04 -8.52 3.88
N GLY A 15 5.15 -7.35 3.27
CA GLY A 15 4.02 -6.45 3.00
C GLY A 15 3.14 -6.15 4.22
N PHE A 16 1.89 -5.81 3.94
CA PHE A 16 0.82 -5.66 4.92
C PHE A 16 -0.33 -6.61 4.54
N PRO A 17 -0.42 -7.80 5.15
CA PRO A 17 -1.52 -8.73 4.89
C PRO A 17 -2.86 -8.17 5.35
N ASP A 18 -3.95 -8.90 5.13
CA ASP A 18 -5.31 -8.45 5.43
C ASP A 18 -5.45 -7.80 6.83
N HIS A 19 -5.84 -6.53 6.85
CA HIS A 19 -6.03 -5.74 8.08
C HIS A 19 -7.16 -4.70 7.93
N PRO A 20 -7.79 -4.27 9.05
CA PRO A 20 -8.95 -3.40 9.01
C PRO A 20 -8.63 -1.90 9.15
N HIS A 21 -9.38 -1.05 8.46
CA HIS A 21 -9.46 0.39 8.70
C HIS A 21 -10.90 0.88 8.82
N ARG A 22 -11.10 1.98 9.56
CA ARG A 22 -12.41 2.63 9.74
C ARG A 22 -12.24 4.07 10.20
N GLY A 23 -13.04 4.98 9.64
CA GLY A 23 -13.19 6.36 10.13
C GLY A 23 -12.19 7.37 9.58
N PHE A 24 -11.30 6.98 8.67
CA PHE A 24 -10.34 7.86 8.00
C PHE A 24 -10.10 7.40 6.55
N GLU A 25 -9.16 8.05 5.87
CA GLU A 25 -8.73 7.71 4.52
C GLU A 25 -7.24 7.35 4.53
N THR A 26 -6.82 6.51 3.59
CA THR A 26 -5.41 6.23 3.37
C THR A 26 -4.97 6.81 2.03
N CYS A 27 -3.76 7.36 1.99
CA CYS A 27 -3.13 7.84 0.77
C CYS A 27 -1.73 7.24 0.65
N SER A 28 -1.58 6.32 -0.31
CA SER A 28 -0.33 5.60 -0.58
C SER A 28 0.31 6.14 -1.85
N ILE A 29 1.54 6.63 -1.75
CA ILE A 29 2.30 7.28 -2.83
C ILE A 29 3.58 6.49 -3.07
N MET A 30 3.78 5.99 -4.28
CA MET A 30 4.96 5.18 -4.63
C MET A 30 6.02 6.01 -5.36
N LEU A 31 7.24 6.02 -4.84
CA LEU A 31 8.41 6.63 -5.49
C LEU A 31 9.22 5.61 -6.30
N SER A 32 9.40 4.39 -5.78
CA SER A 32 10.05 3.28 -6.46
C SER A 32 9.47 1.94 -6.03
N GLY A 33 9.61 0.91 -6.87
CA GLY A 33 8.94 -0.37 -6.65
C GLY A 33 7.45 -0.31 -6.95
N ARG A 34 6.74 -1.38 -6.61
CA ARG A 34 5.29 -1.53 -6.87
C ARG A 34 4.60 -2.18 -5.67
N MET A 35 3.35 -1.83 -5.45
CA MET A 35 2.52 -2.37 -4.39
C MET A 35 1.16 -2.77 -4.95
N GLU A 36 0.75 -4.01 -4.72
CA GLU A 36 -0.58 -4.51 -5.02
C GLU A 36 -1.50 -4.24 -3.83
N HIS A 37 -2.65 -3.66 -4.10
CA HIS A 37 -3.77 -3.51 -3.17
C HIS A 37 -4.88 -4.48 -3.54
N ALA A 38 -5.50 -5.10 -2.53
CA ALA A 38 -6.75 -5.82 -2.65
C ALA A 38 -7.63 -5.56 -1.42
N ASP A 39 -8.95 -5.41 -1.61
CA ASP A 39 -9.87 -5.17 -0.49
C ASP A 39 -11.12 -6.07 -0.47
N SER A 40 -11.83 -6.03 0.66
CA SER A 40 -13.06 -6.76 0.93
C SER A 40 -14.25 -6.34 0.08
N MET A 41 -14.15 -5.24 -0.69
CA MET A 41 -15.17 -4.82 -1.66
C MET A 41 -14.88 -5.38 -3.06
N GLY A 42 -13.77 -6.12 -3.23
CA GLY A 42 -13.36 -6.73 -4.48
C GLY A 42 -12.51 -5.83 -5.37
N ASN A 43 -12.11 -4.65 -4.90
CA ASN A 43 -11.20 -3.81 -5.68
C ASN A 43 -9.79 -4.40 -5.64
N LYS A 44 -9.08 -4.28 -6.76
CA LYS A 44 -7.67 -4.66 -6.88
C LYS A 44 -6.94 -3.64 -7.75
N GLY A 45 -5.68 -3.38 -7.43
CA GLY A 45 -4.86 -2.47 -8.22
C GLY A 45 -3.39 -2.58 -7.86
N VAL A 46 -2.53 -2.17 -8.78
CA VAL A 46 -1.08 -2.08 -8.54
C VAL A 46 -0.66 -0.62 -8.65
N ILE A 47 -0.11 -0.08 -7.56
CA ILE A 47 0.48 1.25 -7.50
C ILE A 47 1.94 1.12 -7.93
N GLY A 48 2.32 1.77 -9.02
CA GLY A 48 3.72 1.84 -9.47
C GLY A 48 4.37 3.19 -9.20
N PRO A 49 5.64 3.38 -9.59
CA PRO A 49 6.36 4.63 -9.37
C PRO A 49 5.63 5.85 -9.94
N GLY A 50 5.50 6.91 -9.13
CA GLY A 50 4.70 8.11 -9.43
C GLY A 50 3.19 7.94 -9.24
N GLY A 51 2.74 6.71 -8.93
CA GLY A 51 1.34 6.39 -8.69
C GLY A 51 0.89 6.78 -7.29
N VAL A 52 -0.42 7.06 -7.19
CA VAL A 52 -1.10 7.37 -5.93
C VAL A 52 -2.36 6.52 -5.85
N GLN A 53 -2.61 5.93 -4.67
CA GLN A 53 -3.90 5.40 -4.30
C GLN A 53 -4.46 6.21 -3.14
N TRP A 54 -5.70 6.67 -3.28
CA TRP A 54 -6.46 7.32 -2.20
C TRP A 54 -7.68 6.45 -1.88
N MET A 55 -7.72 5.85 -0.69
CA MET A 55 -8.77 4.93 -0.27
C MET A 55 -9.54 5.51 0.91
N THR A 56 -10.85 5.69 0.73
CA THR A 56 -11.76 6.07 1.82
C THR A 56 -12.23 4.82 2.58
N ALA A 57 -11.73 4.59 3.81
CA ALA A 57 -12.14 3.42 4.61
C ALA A 57 -13.58 3.55 5.13
N GLY A 58 -14.04 4.78 5.41
CA GLY A 58 -15.42 5.08 5.78
C GLY A 58 -15.94 4.24 6.95
N ARG A 59 -17.00 3.46 6.73
CA ARG A 59 -17.60 2.59 7.77
C ARG A 59 -16.76 1.36 8.09
N GLY A 60 -15.81 0.99 7.23
CA GLY A 60 -14.95 -0.17 7.41
C GLY A 60 -14.52 -0.78 6.08
N VAL A 61 -13.24 -1.12 5.96
CA VAL A 61 -12.67 -1.95 4.90
C VAL A 61 -11.63 -2.90 5.49
N VAL A 62 -11.56 -4.13 4.99
CA VAL A 62 -10.40 -5.01 5.21
C VAL A 62 -9.63 -5.05 3.89
N HIS A 63 -8.33 -4.79 3.94
CA HIS A 63 -7.49 -4.77 2.74
C HIS A 63 -6.07 -5.27 3.04
N SER A 64 -5.34 -5.56 1.97
CA SER A 64 -3.92 -5.89 1.99
C SER A 64 -3.15 -5.00 1.02
N GLU A 65 -1.88 -4.76 1.35
CA GLU A 65 -0.92 -3.96 0.58
C GLU A 65 0.38 -4.75 0.46
N MET A 66 0.55 -5.45 -0.67
CA MET A 66 1.62 -6.43 -0.87
C MET A 66 2.65 -5.93 -1.90
N PRO A 67 3.95 -5.90 -1.56
CA PRO A 67 4.97 -5.50 -2.53
C PRO A 67 5.07 -6.46 -3.72
N VAL A 68 5.17 -5.89 -4.93
CA VAL A 68 5.37 -6.62 -6.19
C VAL A 68 6.72 -6.20 -6.78
N VAL A 69 7.77 -6.33 -5.97
CA VAL A 69 9.13 -5.92 -6.31
C VAL A 69 10.08 -7.09 -6.07
N GLU A 70 10.82 -7.47 -7.10
CA GLU A 70 11.78 -8.58 -7.04
C GLU A 70 13.22 -8.08 -6.84
N GLU A 71 13.53 -6.88 -7.32
CA GLU A 71 14.87 -6.27 -7.24
C GLU A 71 14.78 -4.76 -6.96
N GLY A 72 15.86 -4.21 -6.40
CA GLY A 72 15.96 -2.78 -6.13
C GLY A 72 15.31 -2.35 -4.80
N LEU A 73 14.50 -1.29 -4.85
CA LEU A 73 13.98 -0.60 -3.66
C LEU A 73 12.46 -0.44 -3.75
N LEU A 74 11.76 -0.83 -2.69
CA LEU A 74 10.41 -0.36 -2.40
C LEU A 74 10.52 0.95 -1.65
N HIS A 75 10.03 2.04 -2.23
CA HIS A 75 10.04 3.35 -1.59
C HIS A 75 8.72 4.07 -1.84
N GLY A 76 8.07 4.50 -0.77
CA GLY A 76 6.83 5.26 -0.83
C GLY A 76 6.47 5.89 0.51
N PHE A 77 5.34 6.58 0.54
CA PHE A 77 4.76 7.19 1.73
C PHE A 77 3.32 6.74 1.89
N GLN A 78 2.88 6.63 3.15
CA GLN A 78 1.49 6.37 3.50
C GLN A 78 0.99 7.41 4.50
N LEU A 79 -0.16 8.03 4.20
CA LEU A 79 -0.77 9.08 5.00
C LEU A 79 -2.20 8.73 5.38
N TRP A 80 -2.53 8.83 6.66
CA TRP A 80 -3.90 8.72 7.18
C TRP A 80 -4.30 9.93 8.03
#